data_AF-A0AAW9QD12-F1
#
_entry.id   AF-A0AAW9QD12-F1
#
_cell.length_a   1.000
_cell.length_b   1.000
_cell.length_c   1.000
_cell.angle_alpha   90.00
_cell.angle_beta   90.00
_cell.angle_gamma   90.00
#
_symmetry.space_group_name_H-M   'P 1'
#
loop_
_entity.id
_entity.type
_entity.pdbx_description
1 polymer ?
#
loop_
_entity_poly.entity_id
_entity_poly.type
_entity_poly.pdbx_seq_one_letter_code
_entity_poly.pdbx_strand_id
1 'polypeptide(L)'
;MKELERYYKALGLDYGASLDEINQAYKDLVFIWHPDRIPKDNQRLLEKATAKLQEINHARDQLRQVHGERERPEPAPKAKKTEKQPAYAHGSPHPHAHPHNHPPRTPHPHPPRTPQNHHAHHAPSNGRPHYRDLNGADLKGANLKEKDLSGRSLVEADLSHADLSDSFLHKINLERANLYKANLFRANLLEANLQGANLQEANLIGADFSGADLSNADLRGAKIGFGKRVMVKLTGAILTGAILPDGSVHA
;
A
#
# COMPACT_ATOMS: atom_id res chain seq x y z
N MET A 1 -26.99 -3.43 3.92
CA MET A 1 -27.48 -4.41 2.91
C MET A 1 -27.42 -3.85 1.49
N LYS A 2 -28.13 -2.77 1.15
CA LYS A 2 -28.13 -2.19 -0.22
C LYS A 2 -26.75 -1.79 -0.77
N GLU A 3 -25.82 -1.40 0.11
CA GLU A 3 -24.46 -1.00 -0.28
C GLU A 3 -23.56 -2.20 -0.58
N LEU A 4 -23.72 -3.29 0.17
CA LEU A 4 -22.96 -4.52 -0.03
C LEU A 4 -23.36 -5.24 -1.33
N GLU A 5 -24.66 -5.25 -1.65
CA GLU A 5 -25.19 -5.73 -2.93
C GLU A 5 -24.61 -4.96 -4.13
N ARG A 6 -24.37 -3.65 -3.99
CA ARG A 6 -23.74 -2.84 -5.04
C ARG A 6 -22.29 -3.28 -5.30
N TYR A 7 -21.54 -3.65 -4.26
CA TYR A 7 -20.16 -4.12 -4.44
C TYR A 7 -20.09 -5.49 -5.11
N TYR A 8 -20.94 -6.43 -4.72
CA TYR A 8 -21.06 -7.72 -5.43
C TYR A 8 -21.44 -7.51 -6.90
N LYS A 9 -22.43 -6.64 -7.15
CA LYS A 9 -22.85 -6.30 -8.52
C LYS A 9 -21.76 -5.60 -9.33
N ALA A 10 -20.94 -4.75 -8.70
CA ALA A 10 -19.81 -4.10 -9.37
C ALA A 10 -18.77 -5.11 -9.87
N LEU A 11 -18.62 -6.24 -9.16
CA LEU A 11 -17.81 -7.39 -9.55
C LEU A 11 -18.54 -8.40 -10.45
N GLY A 12 -19.81 -8.17 -10.79
CA GLY A 12 -20.62 -9.12 -11.56
C GLY A 12 -20.94 -10.41 -10.79
N LEU A 13 -20.95 -10.34 -9.46
CA LEU A 13 -21.19 -11.47 -8.57
C LEU A 13 -22.56 -11.39 -7.91
N ASP A 14 -23.10 -12.56 -7.56
CA ASP A 14 -24.27 -12.68 -6.71
C ASP A 14 -23.94 -12.36 -5.24
N TYR A 15 -24.95 -11.89 -4.52
CA TYR A 15 -24.79 -11.56 -3.11
C TYR A 15 -24.41 -12.80 -2.29
N GLY A 16 -23.36 -12.68 -1.49
CA GLY A 16 -22.87 -13.77 -0.64
C GLY A 16 -21.77 -14.62 -1.27
N ALA A 17 -21.27 -14.27 -2.47
CA ALA A 17 -20.10 -14.92 -3.05
C ALA A 17 -18.90 -14.92 -2.08
N SER A 18 -18.15 -16.01 -2.13
CA SER A 18 -16.98 -16.30 -1.31
C SER A 18 -15.82 -15.34 -1.62
N LEU A 19 -14.85 -15.27 -0.71
CA LEU A 19 -13.68 -14.42 -0.91
C LEU A 19 -12.85 -14.84 -2.14
N ASP A 20 -12.81 -16.13 -2.46
CA ASP A 20 -12.11 -16.64 -3.65
C ASP A 20 -12.83 -16.22 -4.94
N GLU A 21 -14.16 -16.28 -4.98
CA GLU A 21 -14.95 -15.80 -6.13
C GLU A 21 -14.80 -14.29 -6.31
N ILE A 22 -14.80 -13.52 -5.21
CA ILE A 22 -14.52 -12.08 -5.21
C ILE A 22 -13.14 -11.80 -5.83
N ASN A 23 -12.11 -12.54 -5.42
CA ASN A 23 -10.76 -12.38 -5.93
C ASN A 23 -10.63 -12.76 -7.39
N GLN A 24 -11.33 -13.81 -7.83
CA GLN A 24 -11.30 -14.26 -9.20
C GLN A 24 -12.03 -13.28 -10.13
N ALA A 25 -13.25 -12.89 -9.79
CA ALA A 25 -14.02 -11.91 -10.55
C ALA A 25 -13.29 -10.56 -10.65
N TYR A 26 -12.68 -10.15 -9.55
CA TYR A 26 -11.81 -8.99 -9.54
C TYR A 26 -10.67 -9.10 -10.55
N LYS A 27 -9.89 -10.19 -10.55
CA LYS A 27 -8.80 -10.42 -11.50
C LYS A 27 -9.26 -10.38 -12.95
N ASP A 28 -10.39 -11.04 -13.23
CA ASP A 28 -10.96 -11.11 -14.58
C ASP A 28 -11.37 -9.71 -15.06
N LEU A 29 -12.04 -8.94 -14.20
CA LEU A 29 -12.47 -7.59 -14.53
C LEU A 29 -11.31 -6.61 -14.67
N VAL A 30 -10.29 -6.69 -13.81
CA VAL A 30 -9.09 -5.84 -13.98
C VAL A 30 -8.36 -6.20 -15.26
N PHE A 31 -8.27 -7.47 -15.63
CA PHE A 31 -7.67 -7.88 -16.89
C PHE A 31 -8.40 -7.26 -18.11
N ILE A 32 -9.73 -7.20 -18.07
CA ILE A 32 -10.57 -6.62 -19.14
C ILE A 32 -10.45 -5.09 -19.17
N TRP A 33 -10.50 -4.44 -18.01
CA TRP A 33 -10.60 -2.98 -17.89
C TRP A 33 -9.24 -2.31 -17.63
N HIS A 34 -8.13 -3.01 -17.85
CA HIS A 34 -6.81 -2.41 -17.66
C HIS A 34 -6.57 -1.27 -18.68
N PRO A 35 -6.20 -0.05 -18.24
CA PRO A 35 -5.99 1.08 -19.14
C PRO A 35 -4.97 0.81 -20.26
N ASP A 36 -3.98 -0.05 -20.01
CA ASP A 36 -2.94 -0.39 -21.02
C ASP A 36 -3.42 -1.31 -22.15
N ARG A 37 -4.61 -1.90 -22.03
CA ARG A 37 -5.25 -2.65 -23.13
C ARG A 37 -6.07 -1.76 -24.06
N ILE A 38 -6.19 -0.48 -23.72
CA ILE A 38 -7.04 0.47 -24.43
C ILE A 38 -6.17 1.38 -25.30
N PRO A 39 -6.55 1.60 -26.57
CA PRO A 39 -5.82 2.51 -27.45
C PRO A 39 -5.66 3.90 -26.82
N LYS A 40 -4.41 4.40 -26.77
CA LYS A 40 -4.04 5.66 -26.08
C LYS A 40 -4.65 6.90 -26.73
N ASP A 41 -5.01 6.81 -28.00
CA ASP A 41 -5.74 7.81 -28.78
C ASP A 41 -7.23 7.90 -28.41
N ASN A 42 -7.77 6.93 -27.67
CA ASN A 42 -9.16 6.92 -27.25
C ASN A 42 -9.33 7.33 -25.78
N GLN A 43 -9.13 8.62 -25.52
CA GLN A 43 -9.22 9.24 -24.20
C GLN A 43 -10.50 8.87 -23.44
N ARG A 44 -11.64 8.79 -24.14
CA ARG A 44 -12.94 8.42 -23.55
C ARG A 44 -12.96 7.00 -23.00
N LEU A 45 -12.38 6.04 -23.72
CA LEU A 45 -12.32 4.65 -23.26
C LEU A 45 -11.33 4.49 -22.10
N LEU A 46 -10.22 5.23 -22.13
CA LEU A 46 -9.25 5.24 -21.06
C LEU A 46 -9.86 5.76 -19.74
N GLU A 47 -10.64 6.83 -19.81
CA GLU A 47 -11.39 7.37 -18.67
C GLU A 47 -12.44 6.39 -18.15
N LYS A 48 -13.16 5.71 -19.05
CA LYS A 48 -14.13 4.67 -18.64
C LYS A 48 -13.48 3.51 -17.92
N ALA A 49 -12.32 3.07 -18.41
CA ALA A 49 -11.62 1.92 -17.85
C ALA A 49 -10.94 2.24 -16.53
N THR A 50 -10.34 3.42 -16.40
CA THR A 50 -9.81 3.91 -15.12
C THR A 50 -10.92 4.06 -14.08
N ALA A 51 -12.07 4.64 -14.44
CA ALA A 51 -13.21 4.73 -13.54
C ALA A 51 -13.75 3.34 -13.15
N LYS A 52 -13.82 2.41 -14.11
CA LYS A 52 -14.28 1.04 -13.85
C LYS A 52 -13.33 0.29 -12.93
N LEU A 53 -12.03 0.44 -13.14
CA LEU A 53 -10.99 -0.14 -12.29
C LEU A 53 -11.07 0.39 -10.86
N GLN A 54 -11.27 1.71 -10.68
CA GLN A 54 -11.48 2.31 -9.37
C GLN A 54 -12.73 1.76 -8.67
N GLU A 55 -13.84 1.61 -9.39
CA GLU A 55 -15.09 1.04 -8.87
C GLU A 55 -14.87 -0.40 -8.38
N ILE A 56 -14.22 -1.23 -9.19
CA ILE A 56 -13.95 -2.64 -8.89
C ILE A 56 -12.97 -2.78 -7.71
N ASN A 57 -11.93 -1.93 -7.65
CA ASN A 57 -11.00 -1.85 -6.52
C ASN A 57 -11.74 -1.50 -5.22
N HIS A 58 -12.58 -0.47 -5.26
CA HIS A 58 -13.36 -0.04 -4.10
C HIS A 58 -14.32 -1.14 -3.64
N ALA A 59 -15.05 -1.76 -4.57
CA ALA A 59 -15.99 -2.84 -4.28
C ALA A 59 -15.31 -4.04 -3.60
N ARG A 60 -14.18 -4.49 -4.14
CA ARG A 60 -13.42 -5.60 -3.57
C ARG A 60 -12.91 -5.27 -2.15
N ASP A 61 -12.34 -4.08 -1.95
CA ASP A 61 -11.82 -3.66 -0.65
C ASP A 61 -12.92 -3.64 0.43
N GLN A 62 -14.13 -3.20 0.08
CA GLN A 62 -15.28 -3.21 0.99
C GLN A 62 -15.77 -4.63 1.31
N LEU A 63 -15.87 -5.49 0.30
CA LEU A 63 -16.27 -6.89 0.50
C LEU A 63 -15.25 -7.67 1.36
N ARG A 64 -13.96 -7.35 1.21
CA ARG A 64 -12.89 -7.90 2.05
C ARG A 64 -12.99 -7.51 3.51
N GLN A 65 -13.34 -6.26 3.80
CA GLN A 65 -13.55 -5.81 5.19
C GLN A 65 -14.68 -6.62 5.85
N VAL A 66 -15.79 -6.84 5.13
CA VAL A 66 -16.92 -7.62 5.65
C VAL A 66 -16.59 -9.10 5.86
N HIS A 67 -15.83 -9.70 4.94
CA HIS A 67 -15.37 -11.09 5.13
C HIS A 67 -14.33 -11.22 6.25
N GLY A 68 -13.42 -10.24 6.39
CA GLY A 68 -12.46 -10.19 7.49
C GLY A 68 -13.09 -9.94 8.87
N GLU A 69 -14.28 -9.31 8.92
CA GLU A 69 -15.08 -9.20 10.14
C GLU A 69 -15.83 -10.50 10.49
N ARG A 70 -16.25 -11.29 9.49
CA ARG A 70 -16.91 -12.58 9.69
C ARG A 70 -15.99 -13.69 10.20
N GLU A 71 -14.68 -13.57 9.96
CA GLU A 71 -13.66 -14.50 10.48
C GLU A 71 -13.12 -14.10 11.86
N ARG A 72 -13.56 -12.98 12.45
CA ARG A 72 -13.22 -12.66 13.84
C ARG A 72 -14.00 -13.59 14.78
N PRO A 73 -13.34 -14.32 15.69
CA PRO A 73 -14.05 -15.07 16.72
C PRO A 73 -14.85 -14.08 17.59
N GLU A 74 -16.14 -14.39 17.81
CA GLU A 74 -16.99 -13.60 18.70
C GLU A 74 -16.31 -13.44 20.07
N PRO A 75 -16.33 -12.24 20.68
CA PRO A 75 -15.88 -12.08 22.04
C PRO A 75 -16.79 -12.89 22.97
N ALA A 76 -16.20 -13.81 23.72
CA ALA A 76 -16.88 -14.64 24.71
C ALA A 76 -17.83 -13.82 25.61
N PRO A 77 -18.98 -14.36 26.03
CA PRO A 77 -19.98 -13.63 26.79
C PRO A 77 -19.38 -13.12 28.11
N LYS A 78 -19.51 -11.82 28.35
CA LYS A 78 -18.98 -11.13 29.54
C LYS A 78 -19.56 -11.75 30.81
N ALA A 79 -18.68 -12.35 31.63
CA ALA A 79 -19.02 -12.77 32.98
C ALA A 79 -19.44 -11.57 33.83
N LYS A 80 -20.59 -11.69 34.50
CA LYS A 80 -21.15 -10.71 35.43
C LYS A 80 -20.15 -10.45 36.57
N LYS A 81 -19.66 -9.22 36.69
CA LYS A 81 -19.00 -8.77 37.93
C LYS A 81 -20.08 -8.46 38.95
N THR A 82 -20.12 -9.25 40.01
CA THR A 82 -20.92 -9.00 41.21
C THR A 82 -20.38 -7.76 41.94
N GLU A 83 -21.27 -6.83 42.21
CA GLU A 83 -21.07 -5.65 43.05
C GLU A 83 -20.66 -6.05 44.47
N LYS A 84 -19.73 -5.30 45.06
CA LYS A 84 -19.67 -5.11 46.51
C LYS A 84 -19.63 -3.61 46.81
N GLN A 85 -20.64 -3.19 47.57
CA GLN A 85 -20.88 -1.85 48.11
C GLN A 85 -20.03 -1.56 49.37
N PRO A 86 -19.98 -0.30 49.84
CA PRO A 86 -18.83 0.29 50.54
C PRO A 86 -18.92 0.24 52.07
N ALA A 87 -17.78 0.47 52.73
CA ALA A 87 -17.70 0.67 54.18
C ALA A 87 -17.15 2.07 54.53
N TYR A 88 -17.61 2.55 55.68
CA TYR A 88 -17.72 3.91 56.15
C TYR A 88 -16.42 4.59 56.62
N ALA A 89 -16.55 5.92 56.79
CA ALA A 89 -15.57 6.93 57.15
C ALA A 89 -14.97 6.86 58.57
N HIS A 90 -13.77 7.45 58.72
CA HIS A 90 -13.22 8.24 59.86
C HIS A 90 -11.74 8.50 59.53
N GLY A 91 -11.07 9.61 59.80
CA GLY A 91 -11.34 10.94 60.35
C GLY A 91 -10.01 11.73 60.20
N SER A 92 -10.08 13.05 60.04
CA SER A 92 -8.91 13.95 59.97
C SER A 92 -8.14 13.97 61.32
N PRO A 93 -6.91 14.52 61.37
CA PRO A 93 -6.79 15.96 61.60
C PRO A 93 -5.59 16.67 60.90
N HIS A 94 -5.81 17.94 60.51
CA HIS A 94 -4.81 19.00 60.33
C HIS A 94 -4.26 19.47 61.71
N PRO A 95 -3.30 20.42 61.89
CA PRO A 95 -2.83 21.48 60.98
C PRO A 95 -1.30 21.78 61.05
N HIS A 96 -0.80 22.75 60.27
CA HIS A 96 -0.07 23.93 60.77
C HIS A 96 0.37 24.84 59.62
N ALA A 97 0.08 26.13 59.80
CA ALA A 97 0.37 27.25 58.92
C ALA A 97 1.74 27.88 59.25
N HIS A 98 2.36 28.59 58.30
CA HIS A 98 2.70 30.03 58.40
C HIS A 98 3.59 30.53 57.23
N PRO A 99 3.69 31.86 57.02
CA PRO A 99 3.79 32.51 55.70
C PRO A 99 5.10 33.32 55.50
N HIS A 100 5.31 33.91 54.31
CA HIS A 100 5.61 35.35 54.11
C HIS A 100 6.17 35.74 52.71
N ASN A 101 5.57 36.82 52.17
CA ASN A 101 6.11 38.01 51.48
C ASN A 101 7.18 37.95 50.35
N HIS A 102 6.75 38.42 49.15
CA HIS A 102 7.29 39.42 48.18
C HIS A 102 8.82 39.73 48.06
N PRO A 103 9.38 40.32 46.95
CA PRO A 103 8.79 41.17 45.88
C PRO A 103 9.38 40.92 44.44
N PRO A 104 9.20 41.79 43.40
CA PRO A 104 9.31 41.43 41.98
C PRO A 104 10.67 41.79 41.33
N ARG A 105 11.00 41.13 40.21
CA ARG A 105 11.97 41.66 39.23
C ARG A 105 11.79 41.04 37.83
N THR A 106 12.15 41.86 36.85
CA THR A 106 11.70 41.93 35.46
C THR A 106 12.64 41.17 34.49
N PRO A 107 12.62 41.36 33.16
CA PRO A 107 12.42 40.27 32.19
C PRO A 107 13.67 39.94 31.37
N HIS A 108 13.93 38.67 31.07
CA HIS A 108 15.00 38.29 30.15
C HIS A 108 14.55 37.29 29.08
N PRO A 109 15.22 37.34 27.91
CA PRO A 109 14.56 37.28 26.61
C PRO A 109 14.68 35.91 25.94
N HIS A 110 13.71 35.61 25.08
CA HIS A 110 13.76 34.46 24.18
C HIS A 110 14.91 34.59 23.17
N PRO A 111 15.69 33.52 22.90
CA PRO A 111 16.55 33.46 21.73
C PRO A 111 15.74 33.18 20.46
N PRO A 112 16.25 33.59 19.28
CA PRO A 112 15.45 33.86 18.10
C PRO A 112 14.99 32.60 17.37
N ARG A 113 13.74 32.65 16.90
CA ARG A 113 13.21 31.79 15.84
C ARG A 113 14.10 31.88 14.62
N THR A 114 14.66 30.75 14.19
CA THR A 114 15.23 30.60 12.86
C THR A 114 14.13 30.59 11.80
N PRO A 115 14.41 31.10 10.59
CA PRO A 115 13.37 31.38 9.60
C PRO A 115 12.98 30.13 8.84
N GLN A 116 11.69 29.77 8.90
CA GLN A 116 11.05 28.96 7.87
C GLN A 116 10.91 29.80 6.60
N ASN A 117 11.55 29.37 5.52
CA ASN A 117 11.18 29.59 4.12
C ASN A 117 11.99 28.55 3.30
N HIS A 118 11.40 27.78 2.39
CA HIS A 118 10.63 28.28 1.26
C HIS A 118 9.37 27.45 1.02
N HIS A 119 8.21 28.11 1.18
CA HIS A 119 7.00 27.74 0.46
C HIS A 119 7.17 28.25 -0.97
N ALA A 120 7.41 27.35 -1.93
CA ALA A 120 7.26 27.68 -3.32
C ALA A 120 5.77 27.72 -3.64
N HIS A 121 5.28 28.91 -3.99
CA HIS A 121 3.95 29.13 -4.52
C HIS A 121 3.70 28.23 -5.74
N HIS A 122 2.75 27.31 -5.62
CA HIS A 122 2.10 26.70 -6.78
C HIS A 122 0.68 27.26 -6.87
N ALA A 123 0.40 27.85 -8.03
CA ALA A 123 -0.91 28.36 -8.42
C ALA A 123 -1.96 27.23 -8.35
N PRO A 124 -3.26 27.55 -8.16
CA PRO A 124 -4.28 26.53 -8.00
C PRO A 124 -4.58 25.92 -9.38
N SER A 125 -3.94 24.80 -9.70
CA SER A 125 -4.31 24.00 -10.87
C SER A 125 -5.41 23.01 -10.48
N ASN A 126 -6.54 23.11 -11.18
CA ASN A 126 -7.71 22.23 -11.09
C ASN A 126 -7.43 20.75 -10.77
N GLY A 127 -7.91 20.30 -9.61
CA GLY A 127 -8.77 19.11 -9.53
C GLY A 127 -8.16 17.74 -9.79
N ARG A 128 -6.90 17.47 -9.43
CA ARG A 128 -6.40 16.08 -9.26
C ARG A 128 -6.00 15.87 -7.81
N PRO A 129 -6.42 14.78 -7.13
CA PRO A 129 -5.96 14.50 -5.77
C PRO A 129 -4.44 14.42 -5.79
N HIS A 130 -3.77 15.29 -5.02
CA HIS A 130 -2.33 15.22 -4.80
C HIS A 130 -2.04 13.94 -4.01
N TYR A 131 -1.79 12.84 -4.72
CA TYR A 131 -1.20 11.67 -4.10
C TYR A 131 0.17 12.06 -3.59
N ARG A 132 0.40 11.87 -2.28
CA ARG A 132 1.70 12.13 -1.66
C ARG A 132 2.76 11.35 -2.42
N ASP A 133 3.86 12.03 -2.71
CA ASP A 133 5.08 11.40 -3.17
C ASP A 133 5.54 10.36 -2.13
N LEU A 134 5.88 9.16 -2.58
CA LEU A 134 6.35 8.05 -1.74
C LEU A 134 7.83 7.73 -2.00
N ASN A 135 8.54 8.61 -2.70
CA ASN A 135 9.99 8.52 -2.87
C ASN A 135 10.69 8.47 -1.50
N GLY A 136 11.62 7.52 -1.34
CA GLY A 136 12.38 7.30 -0.10
C GLY A 136 11.55 6.85 1.09
N ALA A 137 10.27 6.48 0.89
CA ALA A 137 9.41 6.07 1.99
C ALA A 137 9.90 4.76 2.63
N ASP A 138 9.82 4.69 3.96
CA ASP A 138 9.97 3.43 4.69
C ASP A 138 8.62 2.68 4.69
N LEU A 139 8.55 1.64 3.86
CA LEU A 139 7.42 0.73 3.70
C LEU A 139 7.84 -0.71 4.01
N LYS A 140 8.90 -0.88 4.82
CA LYS A 140 9.43 -2.18 5.19
C LYS A 140 8.36 -3.04 5.87
N GLY A 141 8.16 -4.26 5.36
CA GLY A 141 7.17 -5.19 5.87
C GLY A 141 5.72 -4.72 5.71
N ALA A 142 5.47 -3.65 4.93
CA ALA A 142 4.12 -3.13 4.75
C ALA A 142 3.22 -4.17 4.05
N ASN A 143 1.96 -4.22 4.48
CA ASN A 143 0.93 -4.97 3.76
C ASN A 143 0.32 -4.07 2.67
N LEU A 144 0.81 -4.24 1.46
CA LEU A 144 0.36 -3.58 0.23
C LEU A 144 -0.32 -4.57 -0.72
N LYS A 145 -0.71 -5.74 -0.19
CA LYS A 145 -1.39 -6.78 -0.95
C LYS A 145 -2.60 -6.17 -1.63
N GLU A 146 -2.73 -6.47 -2.92
CA GLU A 146 -3.89 -6.09 -3.72
C GLU A 146 -4.10 -4.58 -3.88
N LYS A 147 -3.19 -3.73 -3.39
CA LYS A 147 -3.32 -2.28 -3.48
C LYS A 147 -3.01 -1.78 -4.87
N ASP A 148 -3.66 -0.66 -5.21
CA ASP A 148 -3.39 0.09 -6.43
C ASP A 148 -2.40 1.22 -6.14
N LEU A 149 -1.17 1.02 -6.60
CA LEU A 149 -0.07 1.98 -6.55
C LEU A 149 0.38 2.37 -7.96
N SER A 150 -0.48 2.13 -8.94
CA SER A 150 -0.16 2.32 -10.35
C SER A 150 0.18 3.77 -10.66
N GLY A 151 1.22 3.98 -11.47
CA GLY A 151 1.72 5.31 -11.83
C GLY A 151 2.35 6.12 -10.69
N ARG A 152 2.46 5.56 -9.47
CA ARG A 152 3.09 6.27 -8.34
C ARG A 152 4.62 6.22 -8.43
N SER A 153 5.25 7.17 -7.75
CA SER A 153 6.70 7.21 -7.57
C SER A 153 7.06 6.74 -6.16
N LEU A 154 7.90 5.69 -6.11
CA LEU A 154 8.50 5.07 -4.93
C LEU A 154 10.02 4.92 -5.16
N VAL A 155 10.63 5.91 -5.82
CA VAL A 155 12.08 5.93 -6.09
C VAL A 155 12.81 5.85 -4.76
N GLU A 156 13.79 4.95 -4.66
CA GLU A 156 14.60 4.72 -3.45
C GLU A 156 13.79 4.34 -2.19
N ALA A 157 12.51 3.96 -2.32
CA ALA A 157 11.71 3.51 -1.17
C ALA A 157 12.21 2.16 -0.62
N ASP A 158 12.08 1.96 0.68
CA ASP A 158 12.33 0.65 1.31
C ASP A 158 11.03 -0.16 1.39
N LEU A 159 10.90 -1.15 0.51
CA LEU A 159 9.81 -2.13 0.45
C LEU A 159 10.30 -3.52 0.88
N SER A 160 11.44 -3.61 1.59
CA SER A 160 11.96 -4.91 1.99
C SER A 160 10.96 -5.66 2.85
N HIS A 161 10.78 -6.95 2.59
CA HIS A 161 9.78 -7.81 3.23
C HIS A 161 8.31 -7.38 3.06
N ALA A 162 8.00 -6.38 2.24
CA ALA A 162 6.61 -5.96 2.02
C ALA A 162 5.80 -7.05 1.28
N ASP A 163 4.52 -7.15 1.60
CA ASP A 163 3.58 -7.96 0.83
C ASP A 163 2.92 -7.11 -0.25
N LEU A 164 3.30 -7.34 -1.50
CA LEU A 164 2.78 -6.71 -2.71
C LEU A 164 2.02 -7.73 -3.57
N SER A 165 1.61 -8.87 -3.00
CA SER A 165 0.93 -9.92 -3.76
C SER A 165 -0.37 -9.41 -4.38
N ASP A 166 -0.64 -9.82 -5.63
CA ASP A 166 -1.81 -9.43 -6.41
C ASP A 166 -2.02 -7.89 -6.52
N SER A 167 -0.98 -7.08 -6.28
CA SER A 167 -1.06 -5.61 -6.34
C SER A 167 -1.01 -5.08 -7.77
N PHE A 168 -1.54 -3.86 -7.96
CA PHE A 168 -1.55 -3.13 -9.22
C PHE A 168 -0.47 -2.07 -9.17
N LEU A 169 0.60 -2.32 -9.92
CA LEU A 169 1.82 -1.53 -9.96
C LEU A 169 2.15 -1.12 -11.40
N HIS A 170 1.15 -1.06 -12.30
CA HIS A 170 1.43 -0.70 -13.69
C HIS A 170 1.99 0.73 -13.76
N LYS A 171 3.06 0.92 -14.54
CA LYS A 171 3.79 2.20 -14.66
C LYS A 171 4.28 2.78 -13.34
N ILE A 172 4.40 1.98 -12.28
CA ILE A 172 5.02 2.44 -11.04
C ILE A 172 6.48 2.79 -11.30
N ASN A 173 6.99 3.82 -10.62
CA ASN A 173 8.42 4.09 -10.57
C ASN A 173 9.00 3.55 -9.26
N LEU A 174 9.78 2.47 -9.36
CA LEU A 174 10.51 1.77 -8.32
C LEU A 174 12.03 1.85 -8.57
N GLU A 175 12.49 2.87 -9.31
CA GLU A 175 13.91 3.09 -9.55
C GLU A 175 14.68 3.07 -8.22
N ARG A 176 15.72 2.23 -8.14
CA ARG A 176 16.59 2.05 -6.98
C ARG A 176 15.86 1.68 -5.68
N ALA A 177 14.60 1.25 -5.74
CA ALA A 177 13.85 0.81 -4.57
C ALA A 177 14.42 -0.49 -3.99
N ASN A 178 14.31 -0.65 -2.68
CA ASN A 178 14.70 -1.88 -2.00
C ASN A 178 13.50 -2.82 -1.86
N LEU A 179 13.44 -3.87 -2.68
CA LEU A 179 12.41 -4.93 -2.66
C LEU A 179 12.97 -6.25 -2.11
N TYR A 180 14.04 -6.20 -1.31
CA TYR A 180 14.67 -7.39 -0.70
C TYR A 180 13.61 -8.24 0.02
N LYS A 181 13.48 -9.52 -0.37
CA LYS A 181 12.49 -10.46 0.18
C LYS A 181 11.03 -10.00 0.10
N ALA A 182 10.70 -9.03 -0.74
CA ALA A 182 9.31 -8.62 -0.96
C ALA A 182 8.50 -9.75 -1.64
N ASN A 183 7.21 -9.81 -1.35
CA ASN A 183 6.30 -10.75 -1.99
C ASN A 183 5.54 -10.06 -3.13
N LEU A 184 5.95 -10.27 -4.38
CA LEU A 184 5.32 -9.74 -5.60
C LEU A 184 4.51 -10.82 -6.33
N PHE A 185 4.04 -11.84 -5.63
CA PHE A 185 3.30 -12.95 -6.21
C PHE A 185 2.08 -12.44 -7.00
N ARG A 186 2.02 -12.73 -8.30
CA ARG A 186 0.98 -12.25 -9.23
C ARG A 186 0.79 -10.72 -9.28
N ALA A 187 1.78 -9.93 -8.87
CA ALA A 187 1.73 -8.49 -9.00
C ALA A 187 1.79 -8.07 -10.49
N ASN A 188 1.08 -6.99 -10.83
CA ASN A 188 1.09 -6.43 -12.18
C ASN A 188 2.06 -5.24 -12.24
N LEU A 189 3.23 -5.42 -12.85
CA LEU A 189 4.28 -4.42 -13.05
C LEU A 189 4.44 -4.06 -14.54
N LEU A 190 3.35 -4.13 -15.31
CA LEU A 190 3.33 -3.72 -16.72
C LEU A 190 3.89 -2.29 -16.87
N GLU A 191 4.89 -2.12 -17.75
CA GLU A 191 5.56 -0.84 -18.01
C GLU A 191 6.16 -0.16 -16.75
N ALA A 192 6.46 -0.90 -15.68
CA ALA A 192 7.09 -0.35 -14.48
C ALA A 192 8.57 0.02 -14.70
N ASN A 193 9.05 1.07 -14.02
CA ASN A 193 10.48 1.36 -13.92
C ASN A 193 11.05 0.72 -12.65
N LEU A 194 11.95 -0.24 -12.79
CA LEU A 194 12.70 -0.91 -11.72
C LEU A 194 14.21 -0.79 -11.93
N GLN A 195 14.67 0.24 -12.64
CA GLN A 195 16.09 0.44 -12.91
C GLN A 195 16.89 0.46 -11.60
N GLY A 196 17.90 -0.40 -11.48
CA GLY A 196 18.74 -0.50 -10.28
C GLY A 196 18.02 -0.97 -9.01
N ALA A 197 16.79 -1.48 -9.09
CA ALA A 197 16.06 -1.97 -7.93
C ALA A 197 16.68 -3.24 -7.34
N ASN A 198 16.60 -3.39 -6.02
CA ASN A 198 17.04 -4.61 -5.32
C ASN A 198 15.86 -5.59 -5.18
N LEU A 199 15.79 -6.61 -6.03
CA LEU A 199 14.77 -7.67 -6.02
C LEU A 199 15.31 -9.00 -5.43
N GLN A 200 16.43 -8.95 -4.72
CA GLN A 200 17.06 -10.15 -4.15
C GLN A 200 16.08 -10.93 -3.28
N GLU A 201 16.05 -12.24 -3.49
CA GLU A 201 15.17 -13.18 -2.77
C GLU A 201 13.67 -12.87 -2.82
N ALA A 202 13.23 -11.94 -3.69
CA ALA A 202 11.82 -11.60 -3.83
C ALA A 202 11.01 -12.75 -4.43
N ASN A 203 9.73 -12.86 -4.06
CA ASN A 203 8.82 -13.80 -4.68
C ASN A 203 8.14 -13.17 -5.91
N LEU A 204 8.56 -13.53 -7.11
CA LEU A 204 8.05 -12.98 -8.38
C LEU A 204 7.09 -13.92 -9.11
N ILE A 205 6.77 -15.09 -8.55
CA ILE A 205 5.97 -16.11 -9.24
C ILE A 205 4.64 -15.51 -9.71
N GLY A 206 4.36 -15.61 -11.01
CA GLY A 206 3.12 -15.10 -11.61
C GLY A 206 3.10 -13.60 -11.87
N ALA A 207 4.15 -12.85 -11.50
CA ALA A 207 4.22 -11.42 -11.75
C ALA A 207 4.33 -11.10 -13.26
N ASP A 208 3.75 -9.97 -13.66
CA ASP A 208 3.78 -9.48 -15.03
C ASP A 208 4.69 -8.24 -15.13
N PHE A 209 5.89 -8.41 -15.69
CA PHE A 209 6.85 -7.33 -15.96
C PHE A 209 6.90 -6.99 -17.45
N SER A 210 5.84 -7.26 -18.21
CA SER A 210 5.84 -6.94 -19.63
C SER A 210 6.13 -5.44 -19.84
N GLY A 211 7.06 -5.10 -20.74
CA GLY A 211 7.48 -3.72 -20.98
C GLY A 211 8.18 -3.00 -19.81
N ALA A 212 8.47 -3.67 -18.70
CA ALA A 212 9.13 -3.06 -17.56
C ALA A 212 10.63 -2.84 -17.83
N ASP A 213 11.20 -1.79 -17.23
CA ASP A 213 12.64 -1.55 -17.24
C ASP A 213 13.27 -2.13 -15.97
N LEU A 214 14.03 -3.22 -16.10
CA LEU A 214 14.79 -3.86 -15.03
C LEU A 214 16.30 -3.64 -15.21
N SER A 215 16.71 -2.64 -15.97
CA SER A 215 18.13 -2.39 -16.25
C SER A 215 18.92 -2.24 -14.95
N ASN A 216 20.02 -2.99 -14.82
CA ASN A 216 20.86 -3.03 -13.62
C ASN A 216 20.15 -3.45 -12.31
N ALA A 217 18.94 -4.01 -12.38
CA ALA A 217 18.26 -4.54 -11.20
C ALA A 217 18.96 -5.83 -10.71
N ASP A 218 18.89 -6.08 -9.41
CA ASP A 218 19.48 -7.28 -8.80
C ASP A 218 18.40 -8.28 -8.41
N LEU A 219 18.27 -9.37 -9.16
CA LEU A 219 17.28 -10.43 -8.94
C LEU A 219 17.88 -11.68 -8.29
N ARG A 220 19.09 -11.64 -7.72
CA ARG A 220 19.75 -12.84 -7.16
C ARG A 220 18.83 -13.58 -6.17
N GLY A 221 18.65 -14.87 -6.38
CA GLY A 221 17.79 -15.71 -5.54
C GLY A 221 16.29 -15.41 -5.64
N ALA A 222 15.83 -14.52 -6.52
CA ALA A 222 14.41 -14.26 -6.73
C ALA A 222 13.68 -15.52 -7.22
N LYS A 223 12.48 -15.75 -6.70
CA LYS A 223 11.65 -16.90 -7.08
C LYS A 223 10.83 -16.55 -8.30
N ILE A 224 11.19 -17.12 -9.45
CA ILE A 224 10.52 -16.84 -10.74
C ILE A 224 9.62 -17.98 -11.23
N GLY A 225 9.52 -19.08 -10.50
CA GLY A 225 8.69 -20.22 -10.89
C GLY A 225 8.85 -21.46 -10.01
N PHE A 226 8.37 -22.60 -10.50
CA PHE A 226 8.48 -23.90 -9.82
C PHE A 226 9.38 -24.83 -10.63
N GLY A 227 10.45 -25.33 -10.00
CA GLY A 227 11.45 -26.15 -10.68
C GLY A 227 12.03 -25.41 -11.89
N LYS A 228 11.92 -26.00 -13.09
CA LYS A 228 12.40 -25.41 -14.34
C LYS A 228 11.38 -24.49 -15.03
N ARG A 229 10.13 -24.42 -14.55
CA ARG A 229 9.07 -23.65 -15.22
C ARG A 229 9.08 -22.20 -14.75
N VAL A 230 9.46 -21.28 -15.63
CA VAL A 230 9.34 -19.84 -15.42
C VAL A 230 7.88 -19.42 -15.47
N MET A 231 7.44 -18.65 -14.48
CA MET A 231 6.08 -18.15 -14.31
C MET A 231 6.01 -16.62 -14.27
N VAL A 232 7.10 -15.95 -14.58
CA VAL A 232 7.16 -14.49 -14.73
C VAL A 232 6.97 -14.15 -16.20
N LYS A 233 6.16 -13.12 -16.50
CA LYS A 233 6.08 -12.59 -17.85
C LYS A 233 7.08 -11.45 -18.01
N LEU A 234 7.91 -11.53 -19.05
CA LEU A 234 8.99 -10.59 -19.35
C LEU A 234 8.87 -10.03 -20.77
N THR A 235 7.69 -10.10 -21.39
CA THR A 235 7.51 -9.71 -22.80
C THR A 235 7.88 -8.24 -23.00
N GLY A 236 8.94 -7.97 -23.74
CA GLY A 236 9.44 -6.61 -23.98
C GLY A 236 10.07 -5.94 -22.76
N ALA A 237 10.37 -6.69 -21.70
CA ALA A 237 11.11 -6.15 -20.56
C ALA A 237 12.57 -5.84 -20.96
N ILE A 238 13.12 -4.76 -20.42
CA ILE A 238 14.52 -4.38 -20.60
C ILE A 238 15.31 -4.96 -19.43
N LEU A 239 16.32 -5.79 -19.72
CA LEU A 239 17.12 -6.51 -18.72
C LEU A 239 18.61 -6.16 -18.78
N THR A 240 19.02 -5.19 -19.58
CA THR A 240 20.44 -4.85 -19.77
C THR A 240 21.12 -4.57 -18.43
N GLY A 241 22.17 -5.33 -18.13
CA GLY A 241 22.94 -5.23 -16.89
C GLY A 241 22.25 -5.81 -15.65
N ALA A 242 21.04 -6.35 -15.77
CA ALA A 242 20.35 -6.99 -14.65
C ALA A 242 21.10 -8.25 -14.18
N ILE A 243 21.18 -8.46 -12.87
CA ILE A 243 21.71 -9.68 -12.28
C ILE A 243 20.55 -10.66 -12.12
N LEU A 244 20.59 -11.77 -12.85
CA LEU A 244 19.53 -12.78 -12.90
C LEU A 244 19.48 -13.62 -11.61
N PRO A 245 18.39 -14.41 -11.40
CA PRO A 245 18.25 -15.22 -10.19
C PRO A 245 19.38 -16.19 -9.89
N ASP A 246 20.10 -16.67 -10.90
CA ASP A 246 21.28 -17.53 -10.77
C ASP A 246 22.60 -16.78 -10.56
N GLY A 247 22.56 -15.45 -10.55
CA GLY A 247 23.72 -14.57 -10.39
C GLY A 247 24.43 -14.20 -11.69
N SER A 248 24.00 -14.71 -12.84
CA SER A 248 24.51 -14.27 -14.14
C SER A 248 24.05 -12.85 -14.47
N VAL A 249 24.86 -12.10 -15.23
CA VAL A 249 24.49 -10.76 -15.69
C VAL A 249 23.90 -10.87 -17.09
N HIS A 250 22.73 -10.29 -17.30
CA HIS A 250 22.12 -10.20 -18.62
C HIS A 250 22.79 -9.08 -19.43
N ALA A 251 23.23 -9.43 -20.64
CA ALA A 251 23.88 -8.51 -21.57
C ALA A 251 22.92 -7.43 -22.11
#